data_AF-A0A969VW93-F1
#
_entry.id   AF-A0A969VW93-F1
#
_cell.length_a   1.000
_cell.length_b   1.000
_cell.length_c   1.000
_cell.angle_alpha   90.00
_cell.angle_beta   90.00
_cell.angle_gamma   90.00
#
_symmetry.space_group_name_H-M   'P 1'
#
loop_
_entity.id
_entity.type
_entity.pdbx_description
1 polymer ?
#
loop_
_entity_poly.entity_id
_entity_poly.type
_entity_poly.pdbx_seq_one_letter_code
_entity_poly.pdbx_strand_id
1 'polypeptide(L)' 'MKPDQLKPKERCASTSNRNFEGRQGRGGRTHLVSPVMAAAAAIEGKFVDIRKII' A
#
# COMPACT_ATOMS: atom_id res chain seq x y z
N MET A 1 -17.82 -2.62 -7.25
CA MET A 1 -16.70 -2.00 -6.50
C MET A 1 -15.73 -3.11 -6.12
N LYS A 2 -14.40 -2.92 -6.16
CA LYS A 2 -13.49 -3.96 -5.63
C LYS A 2 -13.71 -4.11 -4.10
N PRO A 3 -13.53 -5.30 -3.52
CA PRO A 3 -13.74 -5.55 -2.09
C PRO A 3 -12.62 -5.01 -1.18
N ASP A 4 -11.56 -4.40 -1.73
CA ASP A 4 -10.42 -3.88 -0.98
C ASP A 4 -10.70 -2.50 -0.35
N GLN A 5 -11.51 -2.49 0.71
CA GLN A 5 -11.73 -1.29 1.54
C GLN A 5 -10.82 -1.26 2.76
N LEU A 6 -10.08 -0.15 2.89
CA LEU A 6 -9.29 0.21 4.05
C LEU A 6 -10.17 0.81 5.14
N LYS A 7 -9.84 0.47 6.39
CA LYS A 7 -10.37 1.15 7.57
C LYS A 7 -9.78 2.57 7.66
N PRO A 8 -10.46 3.51 8.34
CA PRO A 8 -9.89 4.82 8.60
C PRO A 8 -8.51 4.71 9.27
N LYS A 9 -7.54 5.50 8.79
CA LYS A 9 -6.12 5.51 9.19
C LYS A 9 -5.30 4.28 8.76
N GLU A 10 -5.91 3.27 8.14
CA GLU A 10 -5.18 2.15 7.57
C GLU A 10 -4.38 2.59 6.33
N ARG A 11 -3.25 1.91 6.10
CA ARG A 11 -2.34 2.21 5.00
C ARG A 11 -2.14 0.99 4.13
N CYS A 12 -2.11 1.19 2.82
CA CYS A 12 -1.90 0.14 1.83
C CYS A 12 -0.67 0.45 0.97
N ALA A 13 0.18 -0.55 0.75
CA ALA A 13 1.18 -0.55 -0.30
C ALA A 13 0.55 -1.12 -1.58
N SER A 14 0.48 -0.34 -2.65
CA SER A 14 -0.19 -0.75 -3.89
C SER A 14 0.72 -0.60 -5.11
N THR A 15 0.71 -1.62 -5.96
CA THR A 15 1.31 -1.59 -7.30
C THR A 15 0.36 -1.04 -8.37
N SER A 16 -0.78 -0.49 -7.95
CA SER A 16 -1.72 0.21 -8.84
C SER A 16 -1.12 1.55 -9.32
N ASN A 17 -1.88 2.28 -10.14
CA ASN A 17 -1.54 3.61 -10.63
C ASN A 17 -2.48 4.71 -10.10
N ARG A 18 -3.28 4.40 -9.08
CA ARG A 18 -4.28 5.32 -8.50
C ARG A 18 -4.20 5.32 -6.98
N ASN A 19 -4.08 6.48 -6.37
CA ASN A 19 -4.05 6.70 -4.91
C ASN A 19 -4.84 7.94 -4.45
N PHE A 20 -5.79 8.42 -5.25
CA PHE A 20 -6.67 9.52 -4.86
C PHE A 20 -7.49 9.16 -3.60
N GLU A 21 -7.83 10.17 -2.81
CA GLU A 21 -8.58 9.99 -1.57
C GLU A 21 -9.93 9.29 -1.83
N GLY A 22 -10.29 8.31 -0.99
CA GLY A 22 -11.53 7.55 -1.11
C GLY A 22 -11.48 6.37 -2.08
N ARG A 23 -10.39 6.17 -2.86
CA ARG A 23 -10.24 5.01 -3.76
C ARG A 23 -10.52 3.67 -3.07
N GLN A 24 -9.94 3.48 -1.89
CA GLN A 24 -10.08 2.25 -1.08
C GLN A 24 -10.84 2.56 0.22
N GLY A 25 -11.77 3.51 0.22
CA GLY A 25 -12.49 3.91 1.42
C GLY A 25 -11.97 5.20 2.06
N ARG A 26 -12.83 5.81 2.86
CA ARG A 26 -12.60 7.15 3.44
C ARG A 26 -11.60 7.10 4.59
N GLY A 27 -10.62 7.99 4.56
CA GLY A 27 -9.61 8.12 5.62
C GLY A 27 -8.51 7.05 5.59
N GLY A 28 -8.55 6.10 4.66
CA GLY A 28 -7.42 5.23 4.33
C GLY A 28 -6.41 5.93 3.41
N ARG A 29 -5.16 5.49 3.41
CA ARG A 29 -4.13 6.01 2.48
C ARG A 29 -3.48 4.90 1.68
N THR A 30 -3.48 5.06 0.36
CA THR A 30 -2.78 4.18 -0.56
C THR A 30 -1.44 4.79 -0.96
N HIS A 31 -0.38 4.01 -0.87
CA HIS A 31 0.96 4.38 -1.31
C HIS A 31 1.29 3.61 -2.59
N LEU A 32 1.58 4.33 -3.67
CA LEU A 32 2.01 3.70 -4.91
C LEU A 32 3.48 3.32 -4.81
N VAL A 33 3.78 2.05 -5.05
CA VAL A 33 5.11 1.47 -4.88
C VAL A 33 5.41 0.46 -5.99
N SER A 34 6.70 0.16 -6.20
CA SER A 34 7.11 -0.91 -7.12
C SER A 34 6.70 -2.30 -6.59
N PRO A 35 6.64 -3.34 -7.45
CA PRO A 35 6.38 -4.71 -7.00
C PRO A 35 7.35 -5.20 -5.92
N VAL A 36 8.63 -4.87 -6.05
CA VAL A 36 9.67 -5.25 -5.06
C VAL A 36 9.38 -4.63 -3.70
N MET A 37 9.00 -3.35 -3.66
CA MET A 37 8.65 -2.66 -2.42
C MET A 37 7.35 -3.19 -1.81
N ALA A 38 6.34 -3.51 -2.62
CA ALA A 38 5.11 -4.11 -2.13
C ALA A 38 5.36 -5.46 -1.45
N ALA A 39 6.19 -6.32 -2.06
CA ALA A 39 6.58 -7.60 -1.49
C ALA A 39 7.36 -7.44 -0.18
N ALA A 40 8.37 -6.55 -0.16
CA ALA A 40 9.14 -6.26 1.03
C ALA A 40 8.25 -5.76 2.20
N ALA A 41 7.33 -4.84 1.93
CA ALA A 41 6.41 -4.33 2.95
C ALA A 41 5.42 -5.39 3.44
N ALA A 42 5.00 -6.31 2.58
CA ALA A 42 4.11 -7.41 2.96
C ALA A 42 4.78 -8.41 3.91
N ILE A 43 6.09 -8.67 3.73
CA ILE A 43 6.88 -9.54 4.61
C ILE A 43 7.15 -8.85 5.95
N GLU A 44 7.55 -7.57 5.91
CA GLU A 44 8.00 -6.82 7.11
C GLU A 44 6.87 -6.18 7.92
N GLY A 45 5.65 -6.13 7.35
CA GLY A 45 4.50 -5.46 7.95
C GLY A 45 4.60 -3.92 7.98
N LYS A 46 5.61 -3.34 7.33
CA LYS A 46 5.87 -1.89 7.28
C LYS A 46 6.76 -1.54 6.09
N PHE A 47 6.87 -0.25 5.79
CA PHE A 47 7.84 0.21 4.79
C PHE A 47 9.26 0.05 5.31
N VAL A 48 10.10 -0.52 4.45
CA VAL A 48 11.49 -0.86 4.67
C VAL A 48 12.33 -0.42 3.49
N ASP A 49 13.64 -0.27 3.72
CA ASP A 49 14.59 0.01 2.65
C ASP A 49 14.85 -1.28 1.85
N ILE A 50 14.31 -1.34 0.63
CA ILE A 50 14.44 -2.54 -0.22
C ILE A 50 15.89 -2.89 -0.51
N ARG A 51 16.82 -1.92 -0.51
CA ARG A 51 18.25 -2.15 -0.78
C ARG A 51 18.95 -2.99 0.29
N LYS A 52 18.28 -3.28 1.41
CA LYS A 52 18.77 -4.16 2.47
C LYS A 52 18.28 -5.60 2.33
N ILE A 53 17.38 -5.86 1.38
CA ILE A 53 16.68 -7.13 1.18
C ILE A 53 17.08 -7.76 -0.17
N ILE A 54 17.47 -6.94 -1.14
CA ILE A 54 18.04 -7.36 -2.44
C ILE A 54 19.54 -7.10 -2.51
#